data_AF-A0A2H3HXD0-F1
#
_entry.id   AF-A0A2H3HXD0-F1
#
_cell.length_a   1.000
_cell.length_b   1.000
_cell.length_c   1.000
_cell.angle_alpha   90.00
_cell.angle_beta   90.00
_cell.angle_gamma   90.00
#
_symmetry.space_group_name_H-M   'P 1'
#
loop_
_entity.id
_entity.type
_entity.pdbx_description
1 polymer ?
#
loop_
_entity_poly.entity_id
_entity_poly.type
_entity_poly.pdbx_seq_one_letter_code
_entity_poly.pdbx_strand_id
1 'polypeptide(L)'
;MARNSEKAQSMLFRFREAQAADLGIIDAGRTRRPKLITEVSAIPACEKWRGQVLKEISRKMSRIQDPILSDYQIRDLNDEINKLMREKHMWEIQIRNLGGPNYMRGGGKIYDEQGREIPGSGKGYKYFGRARELPGVKELFEAAKNQGDEKPLEERHDMRRNVDAAYYVDGWLSD
;
A
#
# COMPACT_ATOMS: atom_id res chain seq x y z
N MET A 1 -8.97 -6.34 40.86
CA MET A 1 -8.14 -6.52 39.65
C MET A 1 -7.98 -5.17 38.98
N ALA A 2 -6.75 -4.64 38.86
CA ALA A 2 -6.49 -3.32 38.26
C ALA A 2 -6.84 -3.29 36.75
N ARG A 3 -7.32 -2.14 36.25
CA ARG A 3 -7.70 -1.96 34.84
C ARG A 3 -6.48 -2.07 33.92
N ASN A 4 -6.68 -2.50 32.67
CA ASN A 4 -5.58 -2.75 31.71
C ASN A 4 -4.68 -1.51 31.49
N SER A 5 -5.26 -0.32 31.59
CA SER A 5 -4.55 0.97 31.54
C SER A 5 -3.56 1.18 32.69
N GLU A 6 -3.88 0.69 33.89
CA GLU A 6 -3.04 0.84 35.09
C GLU A 6 -1.87 -0.16 35.08
N LYS A 7 -2.11 -1.38 34.59
CA LYS A 7 -1.05 -2.39 34.39
C LYS A 7 -0.01 -1.91 33.37
N ALA A 8 -0.45 -1.22 32.32
CA ALA A 8 0.40 -0.62 31.30
C ALA A 8 1.23 0.58 31.79
N GLN A 9 0.99 1.10 32.99
CA GLN A 9 1.79 2.18 33.59
C GLN A 9 2.74 1.70 34.69
N SER A 10 2.71 0.40 35.03
CA SER A 10 3.56 -0.16 36.08
C SER A 10 5.06 -0.09 35.74
N MET A 11 5.91 0.05 36.76
CA MET A 11 7.37 0.13 36.62
C MET A 11 7.96 -1.10 35.91
N LEU A 12 7.40 -2.29 36.17
CA LEU A 12 7.83 -3.53 35.52
C LEU A 12 7.49 -3.57 34.03
N PHE A 13 6.37 -2.96 33.65
CA PHE A 13 5.99 -2.83 32.24
C PHE A 13 6.92 -1.86 31.50
N ARG A 14 7.21 -0.68 32.09
CA ARG A 14 8.18 0.28 31.52
C ARG A 14 9.60 -0.29 31.42
N PHE A 15 10.03 -1.11 32.39
CA PHE A 15 11.34 -1.76 32.36
C PHE A 15 11.44 -2.82 31.24
N ARG A 16 10.37 -3.61 31.03
CA ARG A 16 10.30 -4.54 29.89
C ARG A 16 10.25 -3.82 28.55
N GLU A 17 9.57 -2.68 28.47
CA GLU A 17 9.58 -1.82 27.28
C GLU A 17 10.98 -1.27 26.99
N ALA A 18 11.71 -0.82 28.02
CA ALA A 18 13.10 -0.36 27.86
C ALA A 18 14.02 -1.48 27.36
N GLN A 19 13.93 -2.69 27.92
CA GLN A 19 14.66 -3.85 27.40
C GLN A 19 14.29 -4.21 25.96
N ALA A 20 13.00 -4.16 25.62
CA ALA A 20 12.54 -4.44 24.26
C ALA A 20 13.03 -3.37 23.26
N ALA A 21 13.06 -2.10 23.68
CA ALA A 21 13.62 -1.01 22.89
C ALA A 21 15.14 -1.18 22.69
N ASP A 22 15.89 -1.57 23.72
CA ASP A 22 17.34 -1.87 23.63
C ASP A 22 17.62 -3.07 22.72
N LEU A 23 16.70 -4.04 22.64
CA LEU A 23 16.74 -5.16 21.70
C LEU A 23 16.28 -4.79 20.27
N GLY A 24 15.97 -3.52 19.99
CA GLY A 24 15.49 -3.05 18.69
C GLY A 24 14.05 -3.47 18.36
N ILE A 25 13.31 -3.99 19.34
CA ILE A 25 11.89 -4.36 19.18
C ILE A 25 11.04 -3.10 19.33
N ILE A 26 10.79 -2.42 18.22
CA ILE A 26 9.95 -1.20 18.20
C ILE A 26 8.50 -1.58 18.55
N ASP A 27 7.88 -1.09 19.63
CA ASP A 27 6.44 -1.27 19.84
C ASP A 27 5.61 -0.38 18.88
N ALA A 28 5.58 -0.78 17.60
CA ALA A 28 4.90 -0.09 16.51
C ALA A 28 3.39 0.11 16.75
N GLY A 29 2.79 -0.59 17.73
CA GLY A 29 1.40 -0.38 18.13
C GLY A 29 1.16 0.94 18.88
N ARG A 30 2.19 1.50 19.51
CA ARG A 30 2.12 2.71 20.35
C ARG A 30 2.99 3.86 19.86
N THR A 31 4.10 3.56 19.18
CA THR A 31 4.94 4.59 18.59
C THR A 31 4.29 5.20 17.36
N ARG A 32 4.28 6.54 17.26
CA ARG A 32 3.82 7.22 16.04
C ARG A 32 4.77 6.90 14.90
N ARG A 33 4.20 6.56 13.74
CA ARG A 33 4.97 6.30 12.53
C ARG A 33 5.85 7.51 12.16
N PRO A 34 7.13 7.29 11.80
CA PRO A 34 8.03 8.37 11.37
C PRO A 34 7.43 9.17 10.22
N LYS A 35 7.67 10.49 10.21
CA LYS A 35 7.22 11.37 9.12
C LYS A 35 8.06 11.19 7.86
N LEU A 36 9.36 10.96 8.04
CA LEU A 36 10.33 10.76 6.97
C LEU A 36 10.74 9.28 6.96
N ILE A 37 10.26 8.56 5.94
CA ILE A 37 10.51 7.13 5.77
C ILE A 37 12.01 6.85 5.57
N THR A 38 12.71 7.77 4.92
CA THR A 38 14.14 7.67 4.58
C THR A 38 15.06 7.75 5.79
N GLU A 39 14.59 8.25 6.94
CA GLU A 39 15.38 8.29 8.19
C GLU A 39 15.53 6.91 8.83
N VAL A 40 14.64 5.96 8.49
CA VAL A 40 14.72 4.60 9.03
C VAL A 40 15.67 3.79 8.15
N SER A 41 16.82 3.43 8.72
CA SER A 41 17.89 2.67 8.04
C SER A 41 17.88 1.16 8.35
N ALA A 42 17.15 0.74 9.37
CA ALA A 42 17.04 -0.68 9.73
C ALA A 42 15.92 -1.36 8.92
N ILE A 43 16.27 -2.40 8.14
CA ILE A 43 15.30 -3.19 7.36
C ILE A 43 14.19 -3.78 8.25
N PRO A 44 14.47 -4.41 9.41
CA PRO A 44 13.42 -4.97 10.26
C PRO A 44 12.44 -3.92 10.78
N ALA A 45 12.91 -2.69 11.03
CA ALA A 45 12.07 -1.58 11.42
C ALA A 45 11.15 -1.13 10.26
N CYS A 46 11.70 -1.02 9.06
CA CYS A 46 10.93 -0.68 7.86
C CYS A 46 9.84 -1.72 7.56
N GLU A 47 10.16 -3.02 7.68
CA GLU A 47 9.19 -4.11 7.51
C GLU A 47 8.07 -4.05 8.54
N LYS A 48 8.38 -3.69 9.79
CA LYS A 48 7.38 -3.51 10.85
C LYS A 48 6.42 -2.36 10.55
N TRP A 49 6.93 -1.21 10.11
CA TRP A 49 6.10 -0.08 9.71
C TRP A 49 5.26 -0.39 8.47
N ARG A 50 5.84 -1.05 7.46
CA ARG A 50 5.10 -1.57 6.30
C ARG A 50 3.95 -2.48 6.74
N GLY A 51 4.20 -3.40 7.68
CA GLY A 51 3.19 -4.29 8.22
C GLY A 51 2.05 -3.55 8.93
N GLN A 52 2.35 -2.47 9.66
CA GLN A 52 1.33 -1.63 10.27
C GLN A 52 0.46 -0.90 9.24
N VAL A 53 1.07 -0.34 8.19
CA VAL A 53 0.34 0.28 7.08
C VAL A 53 -0.62 -0.73 6.43
N LEU A 54 -0.16 -1.97 6.20
CA LEU A 54 -0.99 -3.04 5.63
C LEU A 54 -2.19 -3.38 6.52
N LYS A 55 -2.01 -3.45 7.84
CA LYS A 55 -3.12 -3.67 8.79
C LYS A 55 -4.13 -2.53 8.78
N GLU A 56 -3.67 -1.28 8.63
CA GLU A 56 -4.56 -0.12 8.48
C GLU A 56 -5.35 -0.16 7.17
N ILE A 57 -4.71 -0.52 6.06
CA ILE A 57 -5.37 -0.73 4.76
C ILE A 57 -6.46 -1.81 4.89
N SER A 58 -6.13 -2.97 5.45
CA SER A 58 -7.10 -4.08 5.63
C SER A 58 -8.32 -3.64 6.45
N ARG A 59 -8.12 -2.95 7.58
CA ARG A 59 -9.23 -2.44 8.41
C ARG A 59 -10.12 -1.47 7.64
N LYS A 60 -9.55 -0.53 6.88
CA LYS A 60 -10.32 0.41 6.05
C LYS A 60 -11.00 -0.27 4.86
N MET A 61 -10.37 -1.29 4.27
CA MET A 61 -10.94 -2.12 3.22
C MET A 61 -12.17 -2.89 3.69
N SER A 62 -12.18 -3.36 4.94
CA SER A 62 -13.38 -3.95 5.53
C SER A 62 -14.44 -2.89 5.84
N ARG A 63 -14.04 -1.72 6.36
CA ARG A 63 -14.97 -0.63 6.69
C ARG A 63 -15.70 -0.07 5.47
N ILE A 64 -15.02 0.12 4.33
CA ILE A 64 -15.62 0.73 3.14
C ILE A 64 -16.76 -0.11 2.54
N GLN A 65 -16.89 -1.37 2.94
CA GLN A 65 -17.98 -2.27 2.53
C GLN A 65 -19.24 -2.14 3.39
N ASP A 66 -19.18 -1.39 4.49
CA ASP A 66 -20.33 -1.21 5.38
C ASP A 66 -21.48 -0.48 4.64
N PRO A 67 -22.69 -1.07 4.57
CA PRO A 67 -23.83 -0.47 3.88
C PRO A 67 -24.29 0.86 4.50
N ILE A 68 -24.01 1.10 5.78
CA ILE A 68 -24.46 2.27 6.55
C ILE A 68 -23.71 3.54 6.12
N LEU A 69 -22.55 3.40 5.45
CA LEU A 69 -21.75 4.55 5.03
C LEU A 69 -22.42 5.34 3.90
N SER A 70 -22.44 6.66 4.08
CA SER A 70 -22.82 7.62 3.04
C SER A 70 -21.75 7.73 1.95
N ASP A 71 -22.17 8.20 0.77
CA ASP A 71 -21.27 8.41 -0.37
C ASP A 71 -20.06 9.31 -0.07
N TYR A 72 -20.24 10.34 0.77
CA TYR A 72 -19.14 11.21 1.20
C TYR A 72 -18.13 10.46 2.07
N GLN A 73 -18.61 9.67 3.05
CA GLN A 73 -17.74 8.85 3.90
C GLN A 73 -16.99 7.78 3.11
N ILE A 74 -17.62 7.21 2.06
CA ILE A 74 -16.97 6.26 1.16
C ILE A 74 -15.83 6.96 0.37
N ARG A 75 -16.04 8.20 -0.11
CA ARG A 75 -14.98 8.98 -0.77
C ARG A 75 -13.80 9.24 0.17
N ASP A 76 -14.07 9.72 1.37
CA ASP A 76 -13.03 9.98 2.39
C ASP A 76 -12.24 8.70 2.72
N LEU A 77 -12.92 7.57 2.94
CA LEU A 77 -12.27 6.29 3.19
C LEU A 77 -11.41 5.84 2.00
N ASN A 78 -11.87 6.08 0.77
CA ASN A 78 -11.11 5.76 -0.42
C ASN A 78 -9.84 6.61 -0.54
N ASP A 79 -9.91 7.91 -0.24
CA ASP A 79 -8.76 8.80 -0.18
C ASP A 79 -7.75 8.37 0.88
N GLU A 80 -8.22 7.99 2.07
CA GLU A 80 -7.38 7.46 3.13
C GLU A 80 -6.68 6.15 2.73
N ILE A 81 -7.39 5.23 2.09
CA ILE A 81 -6.79 3.98 1.57
C ILE A 81 -5.73 4.31 0.52
N ASN A 82 -6.00 5.21 -0.43
CA ASN A 82 -5.02 5.63 -1.43
C ASN A 82 -3.78 6.26 -0.79
N LYS A 83 -3.93 7.08 0.26
CA LYS A 83 -2.82 7.65 1.02
C LYS A 83 -1.95 6.56 1.65
N LEU A 84 -2.57 5.58 2.30
CA LEU A 84 -1.87 4.44 2.91
C LEU A 84 -1.18 3.56 1.85
N MET A 85 -1.79 3.36 0.67
CA MET A 85 -1.17 2.61 -0.42
C MET A 85 0.09 3.30 -0.95
N ARG A 86 0.08 4.63 -1.10
CA ARG A 86 1.28 5.40 -1.46
C ARG A 86 2.36 5.27 -0.39
N GLU A 87 1.96 5.34 0.87
CA GLU A 87 2.89 5.22 1.97
C GLU A 87 3.53 3.82 2.07
N LYS A 88 2.73 2.76 1.93
CA LYS A 88 3.20 1.37 1.82
C LYS A 88 4.24 1.24 0.71
N HIS A 89 3.96 1.84 -0.45
CA HIS A 89 4.88 1.83 -1.57
C HIS A 89 6.22 2.52 -1.25
N MET A 90 6.19 3.63 -0.52
CA MET A 90 7.42 4.32 -0.08
C MET A 90 8.23 3.46 0.92
N TRP A 91 7.57 2.76 1.84
CA TRP A 91 8.24 1.80 2.71
C TRP A 91 8.90 0.66 1.91
N GLU A 92 8.25 0.15 0.87
CA GLU A 92 8.81 -0.89 0.01
C GLU A 92 10.01 -0.39 -0.82
N ILE A 93 9.96 0.86 -1.30
CA ILE A 93 11.10 1.51 -1.94
C ILE A 93 12.27 1.62 -0.95
N GLN A 94 12.02 2.08 0.27
CA GLN A 94 13.07 2.24 1.28
C GLN A 94 13.72 0.90 1.63
N ILE A 95 12.93 -0.16 1.85
CA ILE A 95 13.46 -1.50 2.12
C ILE A 95 14.39 -1.95 0.99
N ARG A 96 13.96 -1.77 -0.26
CA ARG A 96 14.79 -2.10 -1.43
C ARG A 96 16.07 -1.25 -1.49
N ASN A 97 15.98 0.06 -1.21
CA ASN A 97 17.14 0.95 -1.21
C ASN A 97 18.19 0.56 -0.14
N LEU A 98 17.74 -0.01 0.97
CA LEU A 98 18.60 -0.55 2.02
C LEU A 98 19.16 -1.95 1.70
N GLY A 99 18.88 -2.50 0.52
CA GLY A 99 19.30 -3.85 0.11
C GLY A 99 18.40 -4.99 0.58
N GLY A 100 17.22 -4.66 1.11
CA GLY A 100 16.22 -5.64 1.56
C GLY A 100 15.36 -6.23 0.45
N PRO A 101 14.37 -7.08 0.80
CA PRO A 101 13.52 -7.77 -0.15
C PRO A 101 12.75 -6.84 -1.10
N ASN A 102 12.67 -7.20 -2.38
CA ASN A 102 11.91 -6.43 -3.36
C ASN A 102 10.44 -6.87 -3.40
N TYR A 103 9.63 -6.24 -2.56
CA TYR A 103 8.18 -6.46 -2.49
C TYR A 103 7.40 -5.96 -3.73
N MET A 104 8.03 -5.22 -4.64
CA MET A 104 7.39 -4.74 -5.87
C MET A 104 7.50 -5.74 -7.03
N ARG A 105 8.54 -6.59 -7.04
CA ARG A 105 8.86 -7.51 -8.16
C ARG A 105 7.97 -8.75 -8.18
N GLY A 106 7.45 -9.17 -7.04
CA GLY A 106 6.50 -10.27 -6.93
C GLY A 106 5.08 -9.76 -6.98
N GLY A 107 4.56 -9.36 -8.15
CA GLY A 107 3.18 -8.90 -8.39
C GLY A 107 2.06 -9.91 -8.06
N GLY A 108 2.29 -10.81 -7.10
CA GLY A 108 1.26 -11.59 -6.45
C GLY A 108 0.36 -10.66 -5.68
N LYS A 109 -0.87 -10.54 -6.17
CA LYS A 109 -2.11 -10.36 -5.42
C LYS A 109 -1.83 -10.38 -3.91
N ILE A 110 -1.77 -9.20 -3.29
CA ILE A 110 -1.59 -9.11 -1.84
C ILE A 110 -2.94 -9.44 -1.25
N TYR A 111 -3.06 -10.52 -0.50
CA TYR A 111 -4.33 -10.88 0.12
C TYR A 111 -4.44 -10.24 1.51
N ASP A 112 -5.62 -9.74 1.87
CA ASP A 112 -5.90 -9.33 3.24
C ASP A 112 -6.00 -10.55 4.18
N GLU A 113 -6.17 -10.30 5.48
CA GLU A 113 -6.32 -11.35 6.51
C GLU A 113 -7.63 -12.15 6.35
N GLN A 114 -8.52 -11.71 5.45
CA GLN A 114 -9.76 -12.36 5.05
C GLN A 114 -9.62 -13.08 3.68
N GLY A 115 -8.41 -13.17 3.13
CA GLY A 115 -8.14 -13.86 1.86
C GLY A 115 -8.63 -13.12 0.61
N ARG A 116 -8.96 -11.82 0.70
CA ARG A 116 -9.37 -10.99 -0.44
C ARG A 116 -8.18 -10.28 -1.06
N GLU A 117 -8.11 -10.29 -2.39
CA GLU A 117 -7.07 -9.59 -3.13
C GLU A 117 -7.17 -8.08 -2.89
N ILE A 118 -6.15 -7.50 -2.24
CA ILE A 118 -5.88 -6.07 -2.21
C ILE A 118 -5.38 -5.69 -3.60
N PRO A 119 -6.21 -5.02 -4.42
CA PRO A 119 -5.81 -4.67 -5.77
C PRO A 119 -4.77 -3.55 -5.68
N GLY A 120 -3.62 -3.73 -6.31
CA GLY A 120 -2.88 -2.59 -6.84
C GLY A 120 -1.47 -2.33 -6.30
N SER A 121 -0.53 -3.16 -6.74
CA SER A 121 0.90 -2.80 -6.80
C SER A 121 1.20 -1.88 -8.00
N GLY A 122 0.50 -0.74 -8.11
CA GLY A 122 0.65 0.19 -9.26
C GLY A 122 0.38 1.64 -8.90
N LYS A 123 1.01 2.58 -9.62
CA LYS A 123 0.85 4.04 -9.45
C LYS A 123 -0.55 4.48 -9.86
N GLY A 124 -1.09 5.49 -9.16
CA GLY A 124 -2.36 6.14 -9.49
C GLY A 124 -3.43 6.01 -8.41
N TYR A 125 -4.44 6.88 -8.50
CA TYR A 125 -5.63 6.86 -7.65
C TYR A 125 -6.52 5.67 -8.03
N LYS A 126 -7.07 4.98 -7.02
CA LYS A 126 -7.91 3.79 -7.22
C LYS A 126 -9.18 3.89 -6.42
N TYR A 127 -10.22 3.23 -6.90
CA TYR A 127 -11.50 3.11 -6.20
C TYR A 127 -11.61 1.69 -5.63
N PHE A 128 -11.76 1.60 -4.31
CA PHE A 128 -11.79 0.36 -3.55
C PHE A 128 -13.20 0.05 -3.04
N GLY A 129 -13.61 -1.21 -3.09
CA GLY A 129 -14.91 -1.66 -2.61
C GLY A 129 -16.08 -0.83 -3.15
N ARG A 130 -16.99 -0.41 -2.26
CA ARG A 130 -18.16 0.42 -2.60
C ARG A 130 -17.82 1.78 -3.21
N ALA A 131 -16.57 2.24 -3.15
CA ALA A 131 -16.17 3.48 -3.84
C ALA A 131 -16.33 3.38 -5.37
N ARG A 132 -16.37 2.16 -5.93
CA ARG A 132 -16.65 1.92 -7.35
C ARG A 132 -18.12 2.12 -7.72
N GLU A 133 -19.02 2.02 -6.75
CA GLU A 133 -20.47 2.11 -6.92
C GLU A 133 -20.98 3.56 -6.78
N LEU A 134 -20.09 4.48 -6.37
CA LEU A 134 -20.43 5.88 -6.22
C LEU A 134 -20.95 6.48 -7.55
N PRO A 135 -21.95 7.36 -7.49
CA PRO A 135 -22.41 8.11 -8.66
C PRO A 135 -21.24 8.83 -9.34
N GLY A 136 -21.19 8.79 -10.68
CA GLY A 136 -20.09 9.29 -11.51
C GLY A 136 -18.89 8.34 -11.61
N VAL A 137 -18.48 7.66 -10.54
CA VAL A 137 -17.40 6.66 -10.60
C VAL A 137 -17.88 5.40 -11.33
N LYS A 138 -19.08 4.94 -11.00
CA LYS A 138 -19.71 3.79 -11.63
C LYS A 138 -19.83 3.96 -13.15
N GLU A 139 -20.26 5.15 -13.59
CA GLU A 139 -20.38 5.51 -15.01
C GLU A 139 -19.01 5.49 -15.71
N LEU A 140 -17.94 5.97 -15.06
CA LEU A 140 -16.57 5.89 -15.61
C LEU A 140 -16.13 4.44 -15.84
N PHE A 141 -16.44 3.53 -14.92
CA PHE A 141 -16.10 2.12 -15.07
C PHE A 141 -16.96 1.42 -16.13
N GLU A 142 -18.26 1.73 -16.21
CA GLU A 142 -19.16 1.21 -17.23
C GLU A 142 -18.80 1.71 -18.64
N ALA A 143 -18.49 3.00 -18.79
CA ALA A 143 -18.00 3.58 -20.04
C ALA A 143 -16.67 2.95 -20.48
N ALA A 144 -15.74 2.75 -19.54
CA ALA A 144 -14.47 2.08 -19.83
C ALA A 144 -14.64 0.60 -20.21
N LYS A 145 -15.65 -0.08 -19.67
CA LYS A 145 -16.01 -1.45 -20.05
C LYS A 145 -16.53 -1.49 -21.49
N ASN A 146 -17.45 -0.59 -21.82
CA ASN A 146 -18.05 -0.51 -23.16
C ASN A 146 -17.01 -0.12 -24.24
N GLN A 147 -16.05 0.74 -23.93
CA GLN A 147 -14.92 1.06 -24.84
C GLN A 147 -13.88 -0.07 -24.96
N GLY A 148 -13.86 -1.01 -24.00
CA GLY A 148 -12.93 -2.13 -23.99
C GLY A 148 -13.33 -3.28 -24.90
N ASP A 149 -14.62 -3.40 -25.24
CA ASP A 149 -15.15 -4.43 -26.15
C ASP A 149 -14.93 -4.09 -27.63
N GLU A 150 -14.62 -2.83 -27.98
CA GLU A 150 -14.38 -2.41 -29.37
C GLU A 150 -12.92 -2.58 -29.85
N LYS A 151 -11.96 -2.83 -28.95
CA LYS A 151 -10.55 -3.03 -29.35
C LYS A 151 -10.15 -4.50 -29.21
N PRO A 152 -9.87 -5.21 -30.32
CA PRO A 152 -9.38 -6.59 -30.28
C PRO A 152 -8.14 -6.70 -29.38
N LEU A 153 -8.07 -7.77 -28.58
CA LEU A 153 -6.98 -8.02 -27.64
C LEU A 153 -5.57 -8.01 -28.27
N GLU A 154 -5.49 -8.16 -29.60
CA GLU A 154 -4.23 -8.12 -30.38
C GLU A 154 -3.53 -6.76 -30.31
N GLU A 155 -4.27 -5.63 -30.37
CA GLU A 155 -3.69 -4.27 -30.36
C GLU A 155 -3.02 -3.93 -29.01
N ARG A 156 -3.50 -4.52 -27.92
CA ARG A 156 -2.95 -4.29 -26.57
C ARG A 156 -1.60 -4.96 -26.35
N HIS A 157 -1.30 -6.04 -27.08
CA HIS A 157 -0.03 -6.75 -26.98
C HIS A 157 1.06 -6.07 -27.84
N ASP A 158 0.68 -5.49 -28.99
CA ASP A 158 1.61 -4.80 -29.89
C ASP A 158 2.11 -3.46 -29.32
N MET A 159 1.27 -2.67 -28.65
CA MET A 159 1.72 -1.44 -27.99
C MET A 159 2.71 -1.67 -26.85
N ARG A 160 2.77 -2.87 -26.27
CA ARG A 160 3.74 -3.22 -25.21
C ARG A 160 5.08 -3.68 -25.78
N ARG A 161 5.13 -4.16 -27.02
CA ARG A 161 6.38 -4.58 -27.67
C ARG A 161 7.11 -3.43 -28.37
N ASN A 162 6.39 -2.43 -28.87
CA ASN A 162 7.02 -1.32 -29.62
C ASN A 162 7.70 -0.26 -28.75
N VAL A 163 7.68 -0.39 -27.41
CA VAL A 163 8.33 0.59 -26.50
C VAL A 163 9.75 0.16 -26.08
N ASP A 164 10.16 -1.09 -26.33
CA ASP A 164 11.46 -1.60 -25.86
C ASP A 164 12.52 -1.88 -26.95
N ALA A 165 12.27 -1.56 -28.23
CA ALA A 165 13.16 -1.98 -29.32
C ALA A 165 13.77 -0.88 -30.23
N ALA A 166 13.61 0.42 -29.93
CA ALA A 166 14.03 1.47 -30.86
C ALA A 166 14.79 2.66 -30.22
N TYR A 167 15.61 2.44 -29.19
CA TYR A 167 16.35 3.57 -28.60
C TYR A 167 17.80 3.31 -28.17
N TYR A 168 18.54 2.38 -28.80
CA TYR A 168 20.02 2.35 -28.74
C TYR A 168 20.64 1.61 -29.93
N VAL A 169 20.42 2.10 -31.16
CA VAL A 169 21.34 1.90 -32.29
C VAL A 169 21.25 3.16 -33.15
N ASP A 170 22.15 4.13 -32.96
CA ASP A 170 23.15 4.45 -33.98
C ASP A 170 24.07 5.63 -33.58
N GLY A 171 25.35 5.45 -33.88
CA GLY A 171 26.24 6.51 -34.36
C GLY A 171 26.84 7.50 -33.36
N TRP A 172 28.02 7.16 -32.80
CA TRP A 172 29.18 8.07 -32.82
C TRP A 172 30.47 7.24 -32.89
N LEU A 173 30.82 6.88 -34.12
CA LEU A 173 32.18 6.58 -34.56
C LEU A 173 32.66 7.86 -35.25
N SER A 174 33.68 8.54 -34.72
CA SER A 174 34.57 9.43 -35.48
C SER A 174 35.81 9.77 -34.64
N ASP A 175 36.94 9.33 -35.21
CA ASP A 175 38.37 9.61 -34.95
C ASP A 175 38.99 9.26 -33.59
#